data_AF-A0A7S3VH50-F1
#
_entry.id   AF-A0A7S3VH50-F1
#
_cell.length_a   1.000
_cell.length_b   1.000
_cell.length_c   1.000
_cell.angle_alpha   90.00
_cell.angle_beta   90.00
_cell.angle_gamma   90.00
#
_symmetry.space_group_name_H-M   'P 1'
#
loop_
_entity.id
_entity.type
_entity.pdbx_description
1 polymer ?
#
loop_
_entity_poly.entity_id
_entity_poly.type
_entity_poly.pdbx_seq_one_letter_code
_entity_poly.pdbx_strand_id
1 'polypeptide(L)'
;QLRHVVSHINVKSIRSSIMMLSHTSLLSSGSQLRPVSSAHQSSSSTRAVASAATLDNRTSSRNQPLRTLRLRTSLHTGHRQRLQKQRLQPCQASIEDPEMAPLVEKMDAERPMPPANREKLEKAIELIDAVNAQDPTVVDFEGQSHPYRLLYSKWVTEWVKKLDPKARDELLILARGRSVESWLLKNIDRNNFPPNLGGVRMWQAERRKWQANRLTSIMKEAGYEDESIKLVEEIMLDRDIPDPQDIRQFDLKGPLGTTNFRLLEEACMVQTLRDAEALVFMERNFPAMADNLSADEVLKVIKRELALISQKCIRLLLDMPWTTLQRKLVGKAFPTPRSYSMMVKEMEGVAAASTHPGDWRYRNFDYD
;
A
#
# COMPACT_ATOMS: atom_id res chain seq x y z
N GLN A 1 -7.65 41.89 16.72
CA GLN A 1 -6.60 41.79 15.69
C GLN A 1 -6.08 40.34 15.53
N LEU A 2 -6.94 39.32 15.39
CA LEU A 2 -6.49 37.92 15.18
C LEU A 2 -7.46 37.13 14.28
N ARG A 3 -7.66 37.57 13.03
CA ARG A 3 -8.35 36.82 11.96
C ARG A 3 -7.94 37.32 10.56
N HIS A 4 -6.68 37.17 10.14
CA HIS A 4 -6.25 37.46 8.75
C HIS A 4 -4.86 36.86 8.39
N VAL A 5 -4.69 35.53 8.45
CA VAL A 5 -3.53 34.82 7.81
C VAL A 5 -3.94 33.41 7.33
N VAL A 6 -4.93 33.29 6.44
CA VAL A 6 -5.17 32.05 5.66
C VAL A 6 -5.66 32.43 4.26
N SER A 7 -4.74 32.93 3.43
CA SER A 7 -5.02 33.16 2.01
C SER A 7 -3.73 33.29 1.20
N HIS A 8 -3.27 32.18 0.62
CA HIS A 8 -2.70 32.06 -0.74
C HIS A 8 -1.98 30.71 -0.99
N ILE A 9 -2.60 29.60 -0.58
CA ILE A 9 -2.27 28.31 -1.21
C ILE A 9 -3.17 28.15 -2.43
N ASN A 10 -2.58 28.30 -3.63
CA ASN A 10 -3.31 28.30 -4.90
C ASN A 10 -4.06 26.97 -5.10
N VAL A 11 -5.39 27.02 -5.19
CA VAL A 11 -6.26 25.82 -5.28
C VAL A 11 -5.91 24.92 -6.48
N LYS A 12 -5.34 25.49 -7.57
CA LYS A 12 -4.80 24.68 -8.68
C LYS A 12 -3.54 23.92 -8.28
N SER A 13 -2.64 24.52 -7.50
CA SER A 13 -1.45 23.85 -6.95
C SER A 13 -1.86 22.76 -5.95
N ILE A 14 -2.87 22.99 -5.11
CA ILE A 14 -3.42 21.94 -4.23
C ILE A 14 -3.99 20.78 -5.06
N ARG A 15 -4.79 21.04 -6.10
CA ARG A 15 -5.30 19.96 -6.97
C ARG A 15 -4.18 19.20 -7.69
N SER A 16 -3.16 19.88 -8.19
CA SER A 16 -2.00 19.23 -8.81
C SER A 16 -1.13 18.46 -7.81
N SER A 17 -0.92 18.96 -6.59
CA SER A 17 -0.12 18.31 -5.55
C SER A 17 -0.87 17.13 -4.90
N ILE A 18 -2.18 17.28 -4.63
CA ILE A 18 -3.05 16.18 -4.23
C ILE A 18 -3.15 15.15 -5.35
N MET A 19 -3.21 15.51 -6.63
CA MET A 19 -3.11 14.52 -7.72
C MET A 19 -1.72 13.86 -7.75
N MET A 20 -0.62 14.61 -7.63
CA MET A 20 0.74 14.05 -7.67
C MET A 20 1.05 13.08 -6.52
N LEU A 21 0.43 13.27 -5.35
CA LEU A 21 0.51 12.41 -4.16
C LEU A 21 -0.56 11.30 -4.13
N SER A 22 -1.79 11.57 -4.59
CA SER A 22 -2.83 10.52 -4.63
C SER A 22 -2.71 9.60 -5.84
N HIS A 23 -1.94 9.98 -6.88
CA HIS A 23 -1.56 9.09 -7.97
C HIS A 23 -0.32 8.23 -7.69
N THR A 24 0.48 8.45 -6.64
CA THR A 24 1.53 7.48 -6.24
C THR A 24 0.92 6.21 -5.63
N SER A 25 -0.22 6.32 -4.95
CA SER A 25 -0.84 5.23 -4.18
C SER A 25 -2.00 4.51 -4.92
N LEU A 26 -2.15 4.70 -6.24
CA LEU A 26 -3.26 4.11 -7.01
C LEU A 26 -2.98 2.66 -7.48
N LEU A 27 -3.64 1.72 -6.80
CA LEU A 27 -4.01 0.36 -7.25
C LEU A 27 -2.95 -0.75 -7.15
N SER A 28 -2.63 -1.13 -5.90
CA SER A 28 -2.40 -2.54 -5.53
C SER A 28 -3.58 -3.09 -4.72
N SER A 29 -4.64 -3.52 -5.41
CA SER A 29 -5.69 -4.46 -4.93
C SER A 29 -6.86 -4.52 -5.91
N GLY A 30 -7.52 -5.69 -6.00
CA GLY A 30 -8.89 -5.81 -6.53
C GLY A 30 -9.06 -6.15 -8.01
N SER A 31 -9.24 -7.44 -8.30
CA SER A 31 -9.56 -7.98 -9.63
C SER A 31 -11.07 -8.04 -9.96
N GLN A 32 -11.38 -7.83 -11.25
CA GLN A 32 -12.63 -8.10 -12.00
C GLN A 32 -13.89 -7.23 -11.75
N LEU A 33 -14.36 -6.59 -12.83
CA LEU A 33 -15.78 -6.58 -13.23
C LEU A 33 -15.93 -6.90 -14.72
N ARG A 34 -17.14 -7.32 -15.11
CA ARG A 34 -17.49 -8.08 -16.34
C ARG A 34 -17.87 -7.19 -17.54
N PRO A 35 -17.97 -7.75 -18.77
CA PRO A 35 -18.23 -6.97 -19.98
C PRO A 35 -19.65 -6.39 -20.05
N VAL A 36 -19.76 -5.24 -20.72
CA VAL A 36 -21.03 -4.60 -21.07
C VAL A 36 -21.53 -5.17 -22.40
N SER A 37 -22.83 -5.43 -22.46
CA SER A 37 -23.54 -5.79 -23.70
C SER A 37 -24.11 -4.54 -24.35
N SER A 38 -23.89 -4.37 -25.66
CA SER A 38 -24.67 -3.45 -26.50
C SER A 38 -24.68 -3.97 -27.94
N ALA A 39 -25.87 -4.22 -28.47
CA ALA A 39 -26.07 -4.62 -29.86
C ALA A 39 -26.23 -3.40 -30.77
N HIS A 40 -25.73 -3.47 -32.01
CA HIS A 40 -26.58 -3.46 -33.21
C HIS A 40 -25.78 -3.57 -34.52
N GLN A 41 -26.38 -4.30 -35.49
CA GLN A 41 -26.45 -4.04 -36.95
C GLN A 41 -25.14 -3.68 -37.70
N SER A 42 -24.79 -4.22 -38.88
CA SER A 42 -25.43 -5.15 -39.84
C SER A 42 -24.29 -5.82 -40.67
N SER A 43 -24.39 -6.46 -41.85
CA SER A 43 -25.42 -6.63 -42.91
C SER A 43 -25.09 -7.87 -43.78
N SER A 44 -25.91 -8.14 -44.82
CA SER A 44 -25.62 -8.89 -46.08
C SER A 44 -24.71 -10.15 -46.05
N SER A 45 -25.21 -11.37 -46.28
CA SER A 45 -25.79 -11.95 -47.52
C SER A 45 -24.78 -12.82 -48.30
N THR A 46 -25.06 -14.13 -48.49
CA THR A 46 -25.03 -14.83 -49.81
C THR A 46 -25.74 -16.21 -49.72
N ARG A 47 -26.44 -16.58 -50.79
CA ARG A 47 -26.94 -17.94 -51.20
C ARG A 47 -25.79 -18.98 -51.37
N ALA A 48 -25.96 -20.31 -51.56
CA ALA A 48 -27.04 -21.28 -51.32
C ALA A 48 -26.57 -22.73 -51.71
N VAL A 49 -27.47 -23.73 -51.58
CA VAL A 49 -27.58 -25.01 -52.35
C VAL A 49 -26.76 -26.28 -51.95
N ALA A 50 -27.52 -27.38 -51.73
CA ALA A 50 -27.24 -28.84 -51.84
C ALA A 50 -26.13 -29.47 -50.95
N SER A 51 -26.18 -30.75 -50.56
CA SER A 51 -26.86 -31.93 -51.15
C SER A 51 -27.36 -32.96 -50.10
N ALA A 52 -27.87 -34.12 -50.53
CA ALA A 52 -28.78 -35.00 -49.80
C ALA A 52 -28.24 -36.41 -49.43
N ALA A 53 -29.11 -37.20 -48.78
CA ALA A 53 -29.04 -38.64 -48.45
C ALA A 53 -28.18 -38.99 -47.19
N THR A 54 -28.49 -40.02 -46.38
CA THR A 54 -29.39 -41.19 -46.59
C THR A 54 -30.05 -41.66 -45.27
N LEU A 55 -31.01 -42.58 -45.39
CA LEU A 55 -31.72 -43.42 -44.39
C LEU A 55 -30.87 -43.88 -43.17
N ASP A 56 -31.44 -44.28 -42.02
CA ASP A 56 -32.58 -45.21 -41.92
C ASP A 56 -33.35 -45.17 -40.57
N ASN A 57 -34.55 -45.76 -40.56
CA ASN A 57 -35.52 -45.68 -39.48
C ASN A 57 -35.98 -47.10 -39.07
N ARG A 58 -35.79 -47.52 -37.80
CA ARG A 58 -36.47 -48.71 -37.26
C ARG A 58 -37.00 -48.50 -35.85
N THR A 59 -38.20 -49.04 -35.64
CA THR A 59 -39.12 -48.76 -34.54
C THR A 59 -39.40 -50.01 -33.69
N SER A 60 -40.10 -49.79 -32.57
CA SER A 60 -40.71 -50.81 -31.69
C SER A 60 -39.73 -51.51 -30.70
N SER A 61 -40.12 -51.86 -29.47
CA SER A 61 -41.47 -51.92 -28.91
C SER A 61 -41.55 -51.67 -27.39
N ARG A 62 -42.75 -51.30 -26.93
CA ARG A 62 -43.40 -51.63 -25.63
C ARG A 62 -42.55 -51.78 -24.36
N ASN A 63 -42.83 -50.93 -23.36
CA ASN A 63 -43.71 -51.30 -22.23
C ASN A 63 -43.95 -50.11 -21.27
N GLN A 64 -45.20 -49.94 -20.82
CA GLN A 64 -45.52 -49.23 -19.58
C GLN A 64 -45.82 -50.26 -18.49
N PRO A 65 -45.63 -49.90 -17.21
CA PRO A 65 -46.72 -50.16 -16.28
C PRO A 65 -46.98 -49.04 -15.24
N LEU A 66 -48.28 -48.84 -15.00
CA LEU A 66 -48.96 -48.68 -13.71
C LEU A 66 -48.56 -47.55 -12.73
N ARG A 67 -49.56 -46.72 -12.41
CA ARG A 67 -49.64 -45.92 -11.18
C ARG A 67 -49.87 -46.81 -9.96
N THR A 68 -49.14 -46.57 -8.88
CA THR A 68 -49.56 -46.88 -7.50
C THR A 68 -49.38 -45.65 -6.60
N LEU A 69 -50.09 -45.62 -5.47
CA LEU A 69 -50.34 -44.41 -4.68
C LEU A 69 -49.33 -44.16 -3.55
N ARG A 70 -48.94 -42.89 -3.42
CA ARG A 70 -48.53 -42.17 -2.19
C ARG A 70 -47.64 -42.89 -1.16
N LEU A 71 -46.45 -42.32 -0.97
CA LEU A 71 -46.11 -41.69 0.32
C LEU A 71 -45.49 -40.31 0.06
N ARG A 72 -46.02 -39.26 0.71
CA ARG A 72 -45.38 -37.94 0.72
C ARG A 72 -44.27 -37.95 1.78
N THR A 73 -43.03 -38.23 1.37
CA THR A 73 -41.87 -37.79 2.15
C THR A 73 -41.59 -36.34 1.79
N SER A 74 -41.58 -35.47 2.80
CA SER A 74 -41.23 -34.06 2.61
C SER A 74 -39.72 -33.95 2.38
N LEU A 75 -39.30 -34.02 1.11
CA LEU A 75 -37.99 -33.52 0.72
C LEU A 75 -37.93 -32.05 1.14
N HIS A 76 -37.26 -31.79 2.26
CA HIS A 76 -36.80 -30.45 2.60
C HIS A 76 -36.01 -29.97 1.39
N THR A 77 -36.54 -28.96 0.71
CA THR A 77 -35.88 -28.27 -0.39
C THR A 77 -34.69 -27.54 0.20
N GLY A 78 -33.60 -28.29 0.36
CA GLY A 78 -32.35 -27.80 0.91
C GLY A 78 -31.97 -26.53 0.16
N HIS A 79 -32.12 -25.40 0.84
CA HIS A 79 -31.58 -24.14 0.35
C HIS A 79 -30.09 -24.39 0.13
N ARG A 80 -29.70 -24.56 -1.13
CA ARG A 80 -28.35 -24.27 -1.59
C ARG A 80 -28.12 -22.79 -1.31
N GLN A 81 -27.84 -22.47 -0.06
CA GLN A 81 -27.16 -21.24 0.30
C GLN A 81 -25.95 -21.23 -0.63
N ARG A 82 -25.96 -20.28 -1.58
CA ARG A 82 -24.72 -19.85 -2.20
C ARG A 82 -23.88 -19.36 -1.04
N LEU A 83 -23.03 -20.25 -0.52
CA LEU A 83 -21.82 -19.85 0.16
C LEU A 83 -21.13 -18.92 -0.82
N GLN A 84 -21.33 -17.62 -0.62
CA GLN A 84 -20.42 -16.63 -1.14
C GLN A 84 -19.07 -17.13 -0.64
N LYS A 85 -18.21 -17.56 -1.56
CA LYS A 85 -16.81 -17.77 -1.22
C LYS A 85 -16.32 -16.40 -0.78
N GLN A 86 -16.39 -16.15 0.53
CA GLN A 86 -15.57 -15.13 1.17
C GLN A 86 -14.19 -15.41 0.61
N ARG A 87 -13.63 -14.44 -0.11
CA ARG A 87 -12.22 -14.51 -0.48
C ARG A 87 -11.50 -14.47 0.86
N LEU A 88 -11.16 -15.66 1.39
CA LEU A 88 -10.27 -15.80 2.53
C LEU A 88 -9.08 -14.93 2.18
N GLN A 89 -8.85 -13.89 2.99
CA GLN A 89 -7.65 -13.11 2.80
C GLN A 89 -6.47 -14.03 3.11
N PRO A 90 -5.36 -13.95 2.35
CA PRO A 90 -4.16 -14.69 2.72
C PRO A 90 -3.81 -14.35 4.17
N CYS A 91 -3.31 -15.35 4.91
CA CYS A 91 -2.88 -15.17 6.30
C CYS A 91 -1.58 -14.38 6.32
N GLN A 92 -1.72 -13.06 6.15
CA GLN A 92 -0.66 -12.07 6.25
C GLN A 92 -0.03 -12.12 7.64
N ALA A 93 1.29 -12.05 7.70
CA ALA A 93 2.04 -11.87 8.95
C ALA A 93 2.76 -10.52 8.95
N SER A 94 2.23 -9.57 9.72
CA SER A 94 2.80 -8.22 9.81
C SER A 94 3.98 -8.15 10.77
N ILE A 95 4.78 -7.09 10.67
CA ILE A 95 5.87 -6.79 11.64
C ILE A 95 5.33 -6.72 13.09
N GLU A 96 4.08 -6.31 13.27
CA GLU A 96 3.45 -6.12 14.57
C GLU A 96 2.71 -7.36 15.10
N ASP A 97 2.73 -8.47 14.37
CA ASP A 97 2.13 -9.73 14.81
C ASP A 97 2.90 -10.31 16.02
N PRO A 98 2.24 -11.03 16.94
CA PRO A 98 2.88 -11.57 18.15
C PRO A 98 3.97 -12.62 17.87
N GLU A 99 4.02 -13.20 16.66
CA GLU A 99 5.13 -14.04 16.20
C GLU A 99 6.39 -13.21 15.87
N MET A 100 6.20 -12.01 15.33
CA MET A 100 7.25 -11.14 14.81
C MET A 100 7.80 -10.17 15.88
N ALA A 101 6.93 -9.65 16.74
CA ALA A 101 7.30 -8.75 17.85
C ALA A 101 8.55 -9.20 18.64
N PRO A 102 8.69 -10.45 19.13
CA PRO A 102 9.89 -10.87 19.89
C PRO A 102 11.16 -11.01 19.04
N LEU A 103 11.05 -11.06 17.70
CA LEU A 103 12.20 -11.01 16.80
C LEU A 103 12.61 -9.56 16.53
N VAL A 104 11.64 -8.66 16.38
CA VAL A 104 11.86 -7.22 16.25
C VAL A 104 12.50 -6.64 17.52
N GLU A 105 12.01 -7.02 18.70
CA GLU A 105 12.60 -6.61 19.99
C GLU A 105 14.05 -7.07 20.15
N LYS A 106 14.38 -8.31 19.72
CA LYS A 106 15.77 -8.81 19.71
C LYS A 106 16.65 -8.04 18.74
N MET A 107 16.18 -7.84 17.51
CA MET A 107 16.87 -7.03 16.51
C MET A 107 17.13 -5.59 17.01
N ASP A 108 16.14 -4.93 17.61
CA ASP A 108 16.27 -3.57 18.14
C ASP A 108 17.18 -3.52 19.37
N ALA A 109 17.28 -4.60 20.16
CA ALA A 109 18.24 -4.73 21.25
C ALA A 109 19.67 -4.95 20.75
N GLU A 110 19.86 -5.77 19.71
CA GLU A 110 21.15 -6.04 19.08
C GLU A 110 21.64 -4.90 18.18
N ARG A 111 20.74 -4.02 17.67
CA ARG A 111 21.11 -2.87 16.82
C ARG A 111 22.06 -1.93 17.59
N PRO A 112 23.29 -1.68 17.08
CA PRO A 112 24.24 -0.77 17.70
C PRO A 112 23.64 0.64 17.80
N MET A 113 24.04 1.40 18.82
CA MET A 113 23.69 2.82 18.83
C MET A 113 24.40 3.52 17.67
N PRO A 114 23.72 4.44 16.96
CA PRO A 114 24.32 5.14 15.84
C PRO A 114 25.53 5.97 16.29
N PRO A 115 26.57 6.11 15.44
CA PRO A 115 27.74 6.91 15.77
C PRO A 115 27.36 8.40 15.94
N ALA A 116 28.07 9.07 16.86
CA ALA A 116 27.82 10.46 17.22
C ALA A 116 28.19 11.47 16.12
N ASN A 117 29.13 11.12 15.24
CA ASN A 117 29.48 11.87 14.04
C ASN A 117 29.12 11.00 12.82
N ARG A 118 28.45 11.58 11.81
CA ARG A 118 27.99 10.90 10.60
C ARG A 118 28.34 11.70 9.33
N GLU A 119 29.61 12.02 9.14
CA GLU A 119 30.11 12.86 8.02
C GLU A 119 29.56 12.48 6.63
N LYS A 120 29.49 11.17 6.32
CA LYS A 120 28.90 10.67 5.05
C LYS A 120 27.41 11.02 4.93
N LEU A 121 26.66 10.89 6.01
CA LEU A 121 25.22 11.17 6.06
C LEU A 121 24.97 12.66 5.93
N GLU A 122 25.73 13.47 6.65
CA GLU A 122 25.65 14.93 6.61
C GLU A 122 25.89 15.43 5.19
N LYS A 123 26.99 14.98 4.56
CA LYS A 123 27.28 15.26 3.14
C LYS A 123 26.17 14.79 2.19
N ALA A 124 25.59 13.61 2.39
CA ALA A 124 24.47 13.13 1.57
C ALA A 124 23.22 14.00 1.74
N ILE A 125 22.88 14.39 2.96
CA ILE A 125 21.75 15.26 3.27
C ILE A 125 21.95 16.66 2.67
N GLU A 126 23.16 17.23 2.78
CA GLU A 126 23.50 18.52 2.17
C GLU A 126 23.34 18.51 0.64
N LEU A 127 23.82 17.46 -0.04
CA LEU A 127 23.65 17.30 -1.48
C LEU A 127 22.17 17.14 -1.87
N ILE A 128 21.39 16.36 -1.11
CA ILE A 128 19.95 16.23 -1.31
C ILE A 128 19.23 17.57 -1.10
N ASP A 129 19.60 18.33 -0.08
CA ASP A 129 19.03 19.65 0.22
C ASP A 129 19.39 20.68 -0.85
N ALA A 130 20.62 20.69 -1.35
CA ALA A 130 21.07 21.56 -2.45
C ALA A 130 20.32 21.30 -3.76
N VAL A 131 19.89 20.06 -4.00
CA VAL A 131 19.00 19.70 -5.11
C VAL A 131 17.56 20.14 -4.81
N ASN A 132 17.02 19.82 -3.64
CA ASN A 132 15.65 20.16 -3.23
C ASN A 132 15.39 21.67 -3.07
N ALA A 133 16.44 22.47 -2.84
CA ALA A 133 16.37 23.93 -2.82
C ALA A 133 16.04 24.55 -4.20
N GLN A 134 16.19 23.78 -5.29
CA GLN A 134 15.90 24.21 -6.66
C GLN A 134 14.42 24.01 -7.06
N ASP A 135 13.56 23.58 -6.14
CA ASP A 135 12.11 23.50 -6.38
C ASP A 135 11.52 24.91 -6.56
N PRO A 136 10.93 25.24 -7.73
CA PRO A 136 10.30 26.56 -7.96
C PRO A 136 8.99 26.74 -7.19
N THR A 137 8.50 25.69 -6.52
CA THR A 137 7.31 25.74 -5.67
C THR A 137 7.69 26.26 -4.30
N VAL A 138 7.34 27.50 -3.98
CA VAL A 138 7.64 28.11 -2.68
C VAL A 138 6.40 28.09 -1.78
N VAL A 139 6.59 27.82 -0.49
CA VAL A 139 5.55 27.81 0.56
C VAL A 139 6.06 28.58 1.76
N ASP A 140 5.21 29.43 2.33
CA ASP A 140 5.50 30.16 3.56
C ASP A 140 5.32 29.27 4.80
N PHE A 141 6.36 29.17 5.62
CA PHE A 141 6.39 28.39 6.85
C PHE A 141 7.16 29.18 7.92
N GLU A 142 6.61 29.27 9.14
CA GLU A 142 7.19 30.04 10.26
C GLU A 142 7.52 31.51 9.93
N GLY A 143 6.82 32.10 8.96
CA GLY A 143 7.04 33.48 8.50
C GLY A 143 8.20 33.64 7.50
N GLN A 144 8.79 32.54 7.03
CA GLN A 144 9.82 32.51 5.99
C GLN A 144 9.35 31.72 4.77
N SER A 145 9.79 32.11 3.58
CA SER A 145 9.41 31.46 2.32
C SER A 145 10.43 30.38 1.96
N HIS A 146 10.00 29.13 1.83
CA HIS A 146 10.88 27.98 1.59
C HIS A 146 10.47 27.14 0.38
N PRO A 147 11.43 26.56 -0.38
CA PRO A 147 11.14 25.57 -1.42
C PRO A 147 10.40 24.35 -0.82
N TYR A 148 9.28 23.96 -1.44
CA TYR A 148 8.37 22.97 -0.89
C TYR A 148 9.01 21.59 -0.72
N ARG A 149 9.82 21.11 -1.67
CA ARG A 149 10.54 19.82 -1.50
C ARG A 149 11.60 19.84 -0.41
N LEU A 150 12.30 20.96 -0.21
CA LEU A 150 13.26 21.11 0.89
C LEU A 150 12.56 21.09 2.26
N LEU A 151 11.35 21.68 2.34
CA LEU A 151 10.53 21.68 3.54
C LEU A 151 9.91 20.29 3.82
N TYR A 152 9.39 19.64 2.79
CA TYR A 152 8.79 18.31 2.86
C TYR A 152 9.80 17.23 3.28
N SER A 153 11.00 17.24 2.71
CA SER A 153 12.07 16.28 3.07
C SER A 153 12.50 16.43 4.53
N LYS A 154 12.52 17.66 5.06
CA LYS A 154 12.75 17.95 6.49
C LYS A 154 11.68 17.31 7.37
N TRP A 155 10.40 17.55 7.08
CA TRP A 155 9.30 16.97 7.87
C TRP A 155 9.30 15.43 7.89
N VAL A 156 9.53 14.77 6.75
CA VAL A 156 9.62 13.29 6.73
C VAL A 156 10.82 12.81 7.54
N THR A 157 11.98 13.49 7.44
CA THR A 157 13.17 13.16 8.25
C THR A 157 12.91 13.31 9.75
N GLU A 158 12.20 14.36 10.17
CA GLU A 158 11.84 14.58 11.57
C GLU A 158 10.89 13.51 12.12
N TRP A 159 9.90 13.08 11.32
CA TRP A 159 9.01 11.99 11.73
C TRP A 159 9.73 10.64 11.78
N VAL A 160 10.62 10.35 10.83
CA VAL A 160 11.48 9.15 10.90
C VAL A 160 12.33 9.14 12.18
N LYS A 161 12.97 10.25 12.55
CA LYS A 161 13.74 10.35 13.81
C LYS A 161 12.89 10.17 15.08
N LYS A 162 11.59 10.49 15.05
CA LYS A 162 10.65 10.23 16.15
C LYS A 162 10.17 8.78 16.19
N LEU A 163 10.01 8.15 15.02
CA LEU A 163 9.54 6.77 14.90
C LEU A 163 10.66 5.75 15.19
N ASP A 164 11.87 5.97 14.68
CA ASP A 164 13.07 5.18 14.99
C ASP A 164 14.23 6.09 15.43
N PRO A 165 14.47 6.23 16.75
CA PRO A 165 15.62 6.96 17.28
C PRO A 165 16.98 6.32 16.95
N LYS A 166 17.02 5.02 16.61
CA LYS A 166 18.23 4.31 16.19
C LYS A 166 18.37 4.24 14.66
N ALA A 167 17.63 5.07 13.91
CA ALA A 167 17.59 5.03 12.45
C ALA A 167 18.98 5.00 11.79
N ARG A 168 19.14 3.98 10.92
CA ARG A 168 20.26 3.82 10.00
C ARG A 168 20.37 4.99 9.02
N ASP A 169 21.58 5.18 8.48
CA ASP A 169 21.88 6.19 7.47
C ASP A 169 20.98 6.05 6.24
N GLU A 170 20.80 4.83 5.74
CA GLU A 170 19.99 4.56 4.56
C GLU A 170 18.53 5.01 4.73
N LEU A 171 17.95 4.80 5.93
CA LEU A 171 16.58 5.24 6.24
C LEU A 171 16.46 6.77 6.29
N LEU A 172 17.47 7.46 6.82
CA LEU A 172 17.50 8.93 6.86
C LEU A 172 17.74 9.53 5.46
N ILE A 173 18.57 8.90 4.64
CA ILE A 173 18.77 9.25 3.22
C ILE A 173 17.49 9.04 2.43
N LEU A 174 16.79 7.92 2.63
CA LEU A 174 15.47 7.66 2.02
C LEU A 174 14.45 8.71 2.43
N ALA A 175 14.34 9.03 3.73
CA ALA A 175 13.43 10.05 4.24
C ALA A 175 13.67 11.43 3.61
N ARG A 176 14.94 11.81 3.44
CA ARG A 176 15.33 13.06 2.77
C ARG A 176 15.14 13.01 1.26
N GLY A 177 15.42 11.85 0.68
CA GLY A 177 15.57 11.60 -0.76
C GLY A 177 14.28 11.24 -1.50
N ARG A 178 13.24 10.76 -0.80
CA ARG A 178 12.04 10.13 -1.39
C ARG A 178 11.36 10.96 -2.49
N SER A 179 11.35 12.28 -2.35
CA SER A 179 10.69 13.21 -3.29
C SER A 179 11.67 14.10 -4.09
N VAL A 180 12.96 13.74 -4.12
CA VAL A 180 14.00 14.45 -4.89
C VAL A 180 13.59 14.63 -6.34
N GLU A 181 13.83 15.83 -6.86
CA GLU A 181 13.54 16.28 -8.23
C GLU A 181 12.09 16.08 -8.70
N SER A 182 11.14 15.85 -7.79
CA SER A 182 9.75 15.56 -8.15
C SER A 182 9.02 16.72 -8.86
N TRP A 183 9.59 17.93 -8.87
CA TRP A 183 9.14 19.08 -9.67
C TRP A 183 9.64 19.05 -11.13
N LEU A 184 10.79 18.42 -11.40
CA LEU A 184 11.34 18.20 -12.74
C LEU A 184 10.60 17.09 -13.52
N LEU A 185 9.82 16.27 -12.81
CA LEU A 185 8.96 15.23 -13.39
C LEU A 185 7.85 15.76 -14.32
N LYS A 186 7.75 17.08 -14.54
CA LYS A 186 7.07 17.66 -15.71
C LYS A 186 7.58 17.08 -17.04
N ASN A 187 8.85 16.69 -17.10
CA ASN A 187 9.45 16.06 -18.28
C ASN A 187 8.90 14.64 -18.52
N ILE A 188 8.41 13.96 -17.47
CA ILE A 188 7.70 12.69 -17.54
C ILE A 188 6.19 13.00 -17.48
N ASP A 189 5.67 13.71 -18.49
CA ASP A 189 4.27 14.11 -18.52
C ASP A 189 3.36 12.87 -18.52
N ARG A 190 2.30 12.90 -17.71
CA ARG A 190 1.28 11.85 -17.64
C ARG A 190 0.64 11.63 -19.01
N ASN A 191 0.54 12.64 -19.86
CA ASN A 191 -0.08 12.53 -21.18
C ASN A 191 0.70 11.64 -22.16
N ASN A 192 1.99 11.39 -21.93
CA ASN A 192 2.81 10.50 -22.75
C ASN A 192 2.48 9.00 -22.56
N PHE A 193 1.66 8.67 -21.55
CA PHE A 193 1.32 7.30 -21.19
C PHE A 193 -0.16 6.99 -21.48
N PRO A 194 -0.50 5.75 -21.87
CA PRO A 194 -1.89 5.36 -22.11
C PRO A 194 -2.85 5.76 -20.97
N PRO A 195 -4.10 6.20 -21.26
CA PRO A 195 -5.09 6.57 -20.25
C PRO A 195 -5.74 5.35 -19.55
N ASN A 196 -4.97 4.27 -19.37
CA ASN A 196 -5.39 3.03 -18.71
C ASN A 196 -4.51 2.76 -17.47
N LEU A 197 -4.86 1.72 -16.70
CA LEU A 197 -4.14 1.35 -15.48
C LEU A 197 -2.67 0.96 -15.75
N GLY A 198 -2.37 0.37 -16.91
CA GLY A 198 -1.01 0.05 -17.32
C GLY A 198 -0.15 1.31 -17.48
N GLY A 199 -0.65 2.31 -18.19
CA GLY A 199 0.04 3.59 -18.38
C GLY A 199 0.26 4.35 -17.07
N VAL A 200 -0.67 4.29 -16.11
CA VAL A 200 -0.45 4.85 -14.75
C VAL A 200 0.71 4.15 -14.05
N ARG A 201 0.78 2.81 -14.10
CA ARG A 201 1.85 2.02 -13.48
C ARG A 201 3.21 2.24 -14.15
N MET A 202 3.24 2.37 -15.47
CA MET A 202 4.46 2.72 -16.22
C MET A 202 4.98 4.09 -15.81
N TRP A 203 4.11 5.10 -15.79
CA TRP A 203 4.44 6.45 -15.34
C TRP A 203 4.98 6.48 -13.90
N GLN A 204 4.34 5.77 -12.97
CA GLN A 204 4.84 5.61 -11.59
C GLN A 204 6.21 4.91 -11.53
N ALA A 205 6.46 3.90 -12.37
CA ALA A 205 7.73 3.18 -12.43
C ALA A 205 8.87 4.03 -12.99
N GLU A 206 8.61 4.84 -14.04
CA GLU A 206 9.59 5.78 -14.58
C GLU A 206 9.91 6.92 -13.60
N ARG A 207 8.89 7.47 -12.93
CA ARG A 207 9.09 8.44 -11.84
C ARG A 207 9.98 7.88 -10.74
N ARG A 208 9.66 6.69 -10.21
CA ARG A 208 10.49 6.01 -9.19
C ARG A 208 11.91 5.75 -9.69
N LYS A 209 12.09 5.32 -10.94
CA LYS A 209 13.41 5.12 -11.56
C LYS A 209 14.23 6.42 -11.64
N TRP A 210 13.61 7.55 -12.01
CA TRP A 210 14.29 8.84 -12.00
C TRP A 210 14.82 9.18 -10.60
N GLN A 211 13.95 9.06 -9.60
CA GLN A 211 14.28 9.42 -8.22
C GLN A 211 15.31 8.47 -7.60
N ALA A 212 15.23 7.16 -7.89
CA ALA A 212 16.22 6.17 -7.50
C ALA A 212 17.59 6.50 -8.11
N ASN A 213 17.68 6.68 -9.44
CA ASN A 213 18.91 7.04 -10.13
C ASN A 213 19.57 8.32 -9.55
N ARG A 214 18.75 9.32 -9.20
CA ARG A 214 19.26 10.57 -8.66
C ARG A 214 19.79 10.41 -7.23
N LEU A 215 19.06 9.69 -6.39
CA LEU A 215 19.45 9.45 -5.00
C LEU A 215 20.72 8.57 -4.91
N THR A 216 20.83 7.54 -5.75
CA THR A 216 22.03 6.68 -5.81
C THR A 216 23.26 7.42 -6.33
N SER A 217 23.11 8.37 -7.27
CA SER A 217 24.22 9.28 -7.67
C SER A 217 24.72 10.08 -6.47
N ILE A 218 23.81 10.70 -5.72
CA ILE A 218 24.16 11.51 -4.54
C ILE A 218 24.83 10.66 -3.45
N MET A 219 24.38 9.43 -3.23
CA MET A 219 25.02 8.51 -2.29
C MET A 219 26.44 8.12 -2.71
N LYS A 220 26.69 7.94 -4.02
CA LYS A 220 28.06 7.70 -4.55
C LYS A 220 28.95 8.92 -4.35
N GLU A 221 28.44 10.12 -4.62
CA GLU A 221 29.14 11.39 -4.38
C GLU A 221 29.44 11.61 -2.88
N ALA A 222 28.57 11.13 -1.99
CA ALA A 222 28.76 11.15 -0.54
C ALA A 222 29.74 10.07 -0.01
N GLY A 223 30.06 9.05 -0.81
CA GLY A 223 31.01 7.99 -0.44
C GLY A 223 30.39 6.78 0.27
N TYR A 224 29.12 6.48 0.01
CA TYR A 224 28.49 5.21 0.43
C TYR A 224 28.94 4.04 -0.45
N GLU A 225 28.86 2.84 0.12
CA GLU A 225 29.23 1.58 -0.52
C GLU A 225 28.08 1.01 -1.36
N ASP A 226 28.41 0.14 -2.32
CA ASP A 226 27.45 -0.42 -3.26
C ASP A 226 26.31 -1.20 -2.59
N GLU A 227 26.51 -1.76 -1.38
CA GLU A 227 25.42 -2.43 -0.63
C GLU A 227 24.35 -1.44 -0.13
N SER A 228 24.73 -0.37 0.56
CA SER A 228 23.79 0.66 1.01
C SER A 228 23.11 1.35 -0.18
N ILE A 229 23.83 1.52 -1.29
CA ILE A 229 23.28 2.10 -2.52
C ILE A 229 22.22 1.18 -3.14
N LYS A 230 22.48 -0.13 -3.26
CA LYS A 230 21.51 -1.11 -3.78
C LYS A 230 20.24 -1.16 -2.93
N LEU A 231 20.37 -1.21 -1.60
CA LEU A 231 19.23 -1.20 -0.69
C LEU A 231 18.33 0.03 -0.90
N VAL A 232 18.93 1.22 -1.04
CA VAL A 232 18.18 2.45 -1.31
C VAL A 232 17.56 2.44 -2.72
N GLU A 233 18.24 1.87 -3.72
CA GLU A 233 17.69 1.71 -5.08
C GLU A 233 16.47 0.78 -5.08
N GLU A 234 16.58 -0.38 -4.44
CA GLU A 234 15.53 -1.40 -4.30
C GLU A 234 14.29 -0.81 -3.59
N ILE A 235 14.49 -0.11 -2.46
CA ILE A 235 13.43 0.60 -1.71
C ILE A 235 12.78 1.72 -2.53
N MET A 236 13.52 2.41 -3.40
CA MET A 236 12.97 3.45 -4.26
C MET A 236 12.22 2.90 -5.48
N LEU A 237 12.56 1.70 -5.95
CA LEU A 237 11.93 1.04 -7.11
C LEU A 237 10.73 0.15 -6.74
N ASP A 238 10.49 -0.07 -5.45
CA ASP A 238 9.62 -1.12 -4.89
C ASP A 238 9.92 -2.51 -5.50
N ARG A 239 11.18 -2.96 -5.38
CA ARG A 239 11.67 -4.25 -5.94
C ARG A 239 12.46 -5.05 -4.92
N ASP A 240 12.13 -6.33 -4.80
CA ASP A 240 12.82 -7.32 -3.94
C ASP A 240 12.88 -6.94 -2.44
N ILE A 241 11.95 -6.08 -2.00
CA ILE A 241 11.84 -5.60 -0.63
C ILE A 241 10.92 -6.52 0.16
N PRO A 242 11.26 -6.88 1.43
CA PRO A 242 10.30 -7.49 2.34
C PRO A 242 9.09 -6.59 2.60
N ASP A 243 7.88 -7.03 2.22
CA ASP A 243 6.64 -6.29 2.48
C ASP A 243 6.32 -6.32 3.98
N PRO A 244 6.26 -5.17 4.68
CA PRO A 244 5.89 -5.10 6.09
C PRO A 244 4.55 -5.75 6.45
N GLN A 245 3.67 -5.91 5.46
CA GLN A 245 2.35 -6.53 5.67
C GLN A 245 2.41 -8.05 5.71
N ASP A 246 3.41 -8.69 5.10
CA ASP A 246 3.45 -10.14 4.93
C ASP A 246 4.89 -10.65 4.79
N ILE A 247 5.63 -10.59 5.90
CA ILE A 247 7.06 -10.92 5.93
C ILE A 247 7.31 -12.40 5.62
N ARG A 248 6.29 -13.28 5.79
CA ARG A 248 6.35 -14.70 5.44
C ARG A 248 6.61 -14.97 3.95
N GLN A 249 6.46 -13.97 3.08
CA GLN A 249 6.90 -14.06 1.68
C GLN A 249 8.43 -14.14 1.53
N PHE A 250 9.18 -13.77 2.58
CA PHE A 250 10.63 -13.77 2.65
C PHE A 250 11.10 -14.76 3.70
N ASP A 251 12.10 -15.57 3.38
CA ASP A 251 12.62 -16.55 4.33
C ASP A 251 13.53 -15.86 5.37
N LEU A 252 12.92 -15.51 6.50
CA LEU A 252 13.65 -15.01 7.67
C LEU A 252 14.55 -16.07 8.31
N LYS A 253 14.41 -17.36 7.99
CA LYS A 253 15.25 -18.43 8.52
C LYS A 253 16.34 -18.79 7.52
N GLY A 254 17.52 -18.24 7.75
CA GLY A 254 18.72 -18.65 7.04
C GLY A 254 19.08 -20.13 7.27
N PRO A 255 20.11 -20.63 6.55
CA PRO A 255 20.61 -21.97 6.77
C PRO A 255 20.98 -22.18 8.24
N LEU A 256 20.73 -23.39 8.75
CA LEU A 256 20.84 -23.78 10.17
C LEU A 256 19.83 -23.10 11.12
N GLY A 257 18.82 -22.39 10.60
CA GLY A 257 17.75 -21.78 11.40
C GLY A 257 18.12 -20.44 12.04
N THR A 258 19.19 -19.81 11.59
CA THR A 258 19.58 -18.45 12.00
C THR A 258 18.56 -17.43 11.50
N THR A 259 18.16 -16.47 12.35
CA THR A 259 17.22 -15.42 11.92
C THR A 259 17.95 -14.34 11.13
N ASN A 260 17.46 -14.01 9.93
CA ASN A 260 18.03 -12.97 9.08
C ASN A 260 17.52 -11.58 9.51
N PHE A 261 18.16 -11.02 10.54
CA PHE A 261 17.79 -9.70 11.08
C PHE A 261 17.96 -8.56 10.07
N ARG A 262 18.80 -8.69 9.03
CA ARG A 262 18.94 -7.69 7.97
C ARG A 262 17.63 -7.50 7.21
N LEU A 263 17.01 -8.58 6.73
CA LEU A 263 15.70 -8.53 6.05
C LEU A 263 14.60 -7.97 6.97
N LEU A 264 14.62 -8.33 8.26
CA LEU A 264 13.65 -7.79 9.23
C LEU A 264 13.83 -6.28 9.43
N GLU A 265 15.08 -5.80 9.48
CA GLU A 265 15.39 -4.37 9.59
C GLU A 265 14.96 -3.60 8.34
N GLU A 266 15.20 -4.15 7.15
CA GLU A 266 14.80 -3.58 5.87
C GLU A 266 13.26 -3.46 5.77
N ALA A 267 12.51 -4.45 6.28
CA ALA A 267 11.05 -4.36 6.43
C ALA A 267 10.64 -3.23 7.40
N CYS A 268 11.28 -3.14 8.57
CA CYS A 268 11.03 -2.09 9.56
C CYS A 268 11.33 -0.68 9.01
N MET A 269 12.40 -0.53 8.21
CA MET A 269 12.72 0.72 7.51
C MET A 269 11.60 1.14 6.56
N VAL A 270 11.07 0.20 5.76
CA VAL A 270 9.99 0.46 4.79
C VAL A 270 8.70 0.86 5.48
N GLN A 271 8.35 0.21 6.60
CA GLN A 271 7.19 0.59 7.40
C GLN A 271 7.37 1.96 8.06
N THR A 272 8.56 2.25 8.60
CA THR A 272 8.88 3.53 9.25
C THR A 272 8.82 4.70 8.26
N LEU A 273 9.33 4.50 7.04
CA LEU A 273 9.26 5.49 5.96
C LEU A 273 7.81 5.76 5.55
N ARG A 274 7.02 4.70 5.36
CA ARG A 274 5.59 4.76 5.02
C ARG A 274 4.77 5.48 6.11
N ASP A 275 5.04 5.17 7.38
CA ASP A 275 4.39 5.82 8.53
C ASP A 275 4.76 7.31 8.60
N ALA A 276 6.03 7.67 8.38
CA ALA A 276 6.46 9.06 8.37
C ALA A 276 5.81 9.87 7.23
N GLU A 277 5.72 9.32 6.02
CA GLU A 277 4.99 9.93 4.90
C GLU A 277 3.51 10.14 5.24
N ALA A 278 2.85 9.13 5.83
CA ALA A 278 1.45 9.22 6.25
C ALA A 278 1.23 10.27 7.36
N LEU A 279 2.13 10.34 8.36
CA LEU A 279 2.05 11.34 9.44
C LEU A 279 2.22 12.77 8.90
N VAL A 280 3.18 13.01 8.00
CA VAL A 280 3.34 14.32 7.32
C VAL A 280 2.08 14.69 6.52
N PHE A 281 1.51 13.74 5.77
CA PHE A 281 0.26 13.97 5.03
C PHE A 281 -0.90 14.34 5.96
N MET A 282 -1.07 13.62 7.07
CA MET A 282 -2.15 13.85 8.02
C MET A 282 -1.97 15.16 8.80
N GLU A 283 -0.74 15.51 9.18
CA GLU A 283 -0.44 16.76 9.90
C GLU A 283 -0.63 18.00 9.00
N ARG A 284 -0.13 17.96 7.75
CA ARG A 284 0.02 19.15 6.90
C ARG A 284 -1.02 19.27 5.80
N ASN A 285 -1.41 18.17 5.16
CA ASN A 285 -2.25 18.20 3.96
C ASN A 285 -3.73 17.92 4.29
N PHE A 286 -4.00 17.01 5.22
CA PHE A 286 -5.37 16.62 5.57
C PHE A 286 -6.25 17.76 6.10
N PRO A 287 -5.81 18.71 6.96
CA PRO A 287 -6.67 19.80 7.42
C PRO A 287 -7.21 20.64 6.27
N ALA A 288 -6.32 21.12 5.39
CA ALA A 288 -6.72 21.88 4.20
C ALA A 288 -7.54 21.03 3.21
N MET A 289 -7.30 19.72 3.12
CA MET A 289 -8.10 18.81 2.28
C MET A 289 -9.52 18.62 2.83
N ALA A 290 -9.68 18.52 4.15
CA ALA A 290 -10.96 18.36 4.83
C ALA A 290 -11.89 19.57 4.66
N ASP A 291 -11.30 20.77 4.59
CA ASP A 291 -12.04 22.03 4.41
C ASP A 291 -12.45 22.30 2.95
N ASN A 292 -11.71 21.75 1.98
CA ASN A 292 -11.87 22.05 0.54
C ASN A 292 -12.54 20.96 -0.30
N LEU A 293 -12.64 19.72 0.18
CA LEU A 293 -13.20 18.57 -0.55
C LEU A 293 -14.44 17.98 0.11
N SER A 294 -15.20 17.18 -0.64
CA SER A 294 -16.34 16.47 -0.07
C SER A 294 -15.89 15.36 0.90
N ALA A 295 -16.71 15.08 1.91
CA ALA A 295 -16.40 14.07 2.92
C ALA A 295 -16.10 12.67 2.32
N ASP A 296 -16.75 12.30 1.22
CA ASP A 296 -16.53 11.01 0.55
C ASP A 296 -15.21 10.94 -0.23
N GLU A 297 -14.76 12.06 -0.81
CA GLU A 297 -13.44 12.16 -1.43
C GLU A 297 -12.33 12.11 -0.38
N VAL A 298 -12.50 12.88 0.70
CA VAL A 298 -11.60 12.90 1.87
C VAL A 298 -11.47 11.49 2.46
N LEU A 299 -12.59 10.79 2.69
CA LEU A 299 -12.57 9.41 3.19
C LEU A 299 -11.88 8.43 2.24
N LYS A 300 -11.99 8.58 0.92
CA LYS A 300 -11.29 7.73 -0.06
C LYS A 300 -9.77 7.93 -0.04
N VAL A 301 -9.31 9.16 0.19
CA VAL A 301 -7.87 9.47 0.31
C VAL A 301 -7.34 8.97 1.65
N ILE A 302 -7.97 9.32 2.77
CA ILE A 302 -7.50 8.88 4.10
C ILE A 302 -7.49 7.35 4.21
N LYS A 303 -8.53 6.65 3.72
CA LYS A 303 -8.55 5.18 3.71
C LYS A 303 -7.43 4.53 2.90
N ARG A 304 -6.80 5.27 1.98
CA ARG A 304 -5.66 4.81 1.20
C ARG A 304 -4.35 5.05 1.92
N GLU A 305 -4.15 6.26 2.43
CA GLU A 305 -2.93 6.61 3.17
C GLU A 305 -2.83 5.83 4.50
N LEU A 306 -3.95 5.61 5.19
CA LEU A 306 -4.02 4.80 6.43
C LEU A 306 -4.24 3.29 6.17
N ALA A 307 -4.17 2.80 4.93
CA ALA A 307 -4.42 1.39 4.63
C ALA A 307 -3.30 0.46 5.13
N LEU A 308 -2.06 0.96 5.15
CA LEU A 308 -0.84 0.17 5.28
C LEU A 308 0.08 0.67 6.42
N ILE A 309 -0.45 1.48 7.36
CA ILE A 309 0.30 2.08 8.47
C ILE A 309 0.37 1.15 9.69
N SER A 310 1.36 1.40 10.56
CA SER A 310 1.54 0.67 11.82
C SER A 310 0.55 1.08 12.92
N GLN A 311 0.35 0.22 13.91
CA GLN A 311 -0.35 0.54 15.16
C GLN A 311 0.33 1.70 15.91
N LYS A 312 1.67 1.78 15.85
CA LYS A 312 2.45 2.91 16.38
C LYS A 312 2.04 4.24 15.73
N CYS A 313 1.90 4.24 14.40
CA CYS A 313 1.40 5.38 13.63
C CYS A 313 -0.06 5.73 13.96
N ILE A 314 -0.95 4.73 14.06
CA ILE A 314 -2.36 4.91 14.46
C ILE A 314 -2.45 5.61 15.83
N ARG A 315 -1.62 5.22 16.81
CA ARG A 315 -1.59 5.86 18.13
C ARG A 315 -1.19 7.33 18.04
N LEU A 316 -0.10 7.65 17.33
CA LEU A 316 0.35 9.04 17.12
C LEU A 316 -0.72 9.89 16.42
N LEU A 317 -1.45 9.32 15.46
CA LEU A 317 -2.56 9.99 14.78
C LEU A 317 -3.76 10.24 15.71
N LEU A 318 -4.03 9.39 16.70
CA LEU A 318 -5.10 9.63 17.68
C LEU A 318 -4.79 10.78 18.64
N ASP A 319 -3.50 10.97 18.97
CA ASP A 319 -3.02 12.03 19.86
C ASP A 319 -2.92 13.42 19.17
N MET A 320 -3.04 13.50 17.84
CA MET A 320 -2.99 14.76 17.09
C MET A 320 -4.19 15.70 17.36
N PRO A 321 -3.99 17.04 17.29
CA PRO A 321 -5.01 18.04 17.62
C PRO A 321 -6.08 18.22 16.51
N TRP A 322 -6.97 17.23 16.37
CA TRP A 322 -8.08 17.29 15.42
C TRP A 322 -9.28 18.11 15.89
N THR A 323 -9.92 18.82 14.95
CA THR A 323 -11.30 19.31 15.15
C THR A 323 -12.30 18.14 15.28
N THR A 324 -13.49 18.42 15.82
CA THR A 324 -14.54 17.40 16.04
C THR A 324 -15.04 16.76 14.73
N LEU A 325 -15.03 17.48 13.62
CA LEU A 325 -15.37 16.95 12.30
C LEU A 325 -14.25 16.09 11.73
N GLN A 326 -13.00 16.57 11.77
CA GLN A 326 -11.82 15.82 11.32
C GLN A 326 -11.69 14.50 12.09
N ARG A 327 -11.86 14.51 13.43
CA ARG A 327 -11.83 13.30 14.26
C ARG A 327 -12.88 12.27 13.84
N LYS A 328 -14.09 12.70 13.43
CA LYS A 328 -15.13 11.81 12.89
C LYS A 328 -14.78 11.25 11.50
N LEU A 329 -14.06 12.00 10.66
CA LEU A 329 -13.59 11.51 9.37
C LEU A 329 -12.47 10.48 9.54
N VAL A 330 -11.46 10.79 10.36
CA VAL A 330 -10.36 9.87 10.69
C VAL A 330 -10.88 8.59 11.35
N GLY A 331 -11.80 8.70 12.32
CA GLY A 331 -12.46 7.55 12.94
C GLY A 331 -13.28 6.65 11.99
N LYS A 332 -13.78 7.20 10.87
CA LYS A 332 -14.44 6.43 9.78
C LYS A 332 -13.46 5.86 8.75
N ALA A 333 -12.22 6.34 8.75
CA ALA A 333 -11.18 5.98 7.80
C ALA A 333 -10.21 4.94 8.31
N PHE A 334 -9.98 4.86 9.64
CA PHE A 334 -9.25 3.75 10.24
C PHE A 334 -9.84 2.39 9.80
N PRO A 335 -8.99 1.35 9.66
CA PRO A 335 -9.49 -0.01 9.55
C PRO A 335 -10.33 -0.30 10.81
N THR A 336 -11.63 -0.50 10.63
CA THR A 336 -12.49 -0.94 11.73
C THR A 336 -11.91 -2.25 12.28
N PRO A 337 -11.72 -2.41 13.61
CA PRO A 337 -11.48 -3.74 14.17
C PRO A 337 -12.61 -4.64 13.64
N ARG A 338 -12.25 -5.77 13.03
CA ARG A 338 -13.09 -6.48 12.02
C ARG A 338 -14.30 -7.20 12.64
N SER A 339 -15.17 -6.48 13.35
CA SER A 339 -16.09 -6.98 14.38
C SER A 339 -15.38 -7.43 15.65
N TYR A 340 -16.05 -7.22 16.79
CA TYR A 340 -15.69 -7.82 18.09
C TYR A 340 -15.47 -9.33 17.96
N SER A 341 -16.21 -10.02 17.09
CA SER A 341 -16.01 -11.45 16.82
C SER A 341 -14.67 -11.81 16.17
N MET A 342 -14.06 -10.93 15.36
CA MET A 342 -12.69 -11.20 14.86
C MET A 342 -11.66 -10.85 15.94
N MET A 343 -11.85 -9.78 16.69
CA MET A 343 -11.00 -9.46 17.86
C MET A 343 -10.97 -10.63 18.87
N VAL A 344 -12.14 -11.22 19.16
CA VAL A 344 -12.26 -12.43 19.98
C VAL A 344 -11.59 -13.62 19.31
N LYS A 345 -11.78 -13.88 18.01
CA LYS A 345 -11.06 -14.98 17.30
C LYS A 345 -9.55 -14.80 17.20
N GLU A 346 -9.08 -13.56 17.18
CA GLU A 346 -7.67 -13.17 17.12
C GLU A 346 -7.03 -13.36 18.51
N MET A 347 -7.78 -13.02 19.57
CA MET A 347 -7.43 -13.28 20.97
C MET A 347 -7.54 -14.76 21.38
N GLU A 348 -8.49 -15.52 20.79
CA GLU A 348 -8.68 -16.97 20.98
C GLU A 348 -7.79 -17.81 20.04
N GLY A 349 -7.10 -17.20 19.07
CA GLY A 349 -6.30 -17.89 18.05
C GLY A 349 -7.09 -18.65 16.96
N VAL A 350 -8.43 -18.52 16.92
CA VAL A 350 -9.33 -19.27 16.02
C VAL A 350 -9.59 -18.53 14.68
N ALA A 351 -8.55 -17.89 14.13
CA ALA A 351 -8.59 -17.35 12.76
C ALA A 351 -8.48 -18.51 11.75
N ALA A 352 -9.63 -19.03 11.34
CA ALA A 352 -9.78 -20.32 10.68
C ALA A 352 -8.96 -20.50 9.38
N ALA A 353 -8.33 -21.67 9.27
CA ALA A 353 -7.87 -22.31 8.04
C ALA A 353 -6.81 -21.56 7.23
N SER A 354 -5.62 -21.38 7.79
CA SER A 354 -4.41 -21.35 6.98
C SER A 354 -4.09 -22.77 6.49
N THR A 355 -4.05 -22.99 5.19
CA THR A 355 -3.50 -24.22 4.57
C THR A 355 -1.97 -24.18 4.44
N HIS A 356 -1.30 -23.35 5.25
CA HIS A 356 0.14 -23.09 5.11
C HIS A 356 0.94 -23.86 6.17
N PRO A 357 1.89 -24.73 5.78
CA PRO A 357 2.81 -25.36 6.72
C PRO A 357 3.76 -24.27 7.26
N GLY A 358 3.44 -23.72 8.43
CA GLY A 358 4.16 -22.58 9.01
C GLY A 358 3.32 -21.61 9.83
N ASP A 359 1.99 -21.77 9.94
CA ASP A 359 1.21 -20.92 10.85
C ASP A 359 1.41 -21.34 12.31
N TRP A 360 1.89 -20.40 13.15
CA TRP A 360 2.22 -20.64 14.57
C TRP A 360 1.05 -21.19 15.39
N ARG A 361 -0.19 -20.92 14.97
CA ARG A 361 -1.44 -21.42 15.58
C ARG A 361 -1.52 -22.96 15.54
N TYR A 362 -0.89 -23.58 14.55
CA TYR A 362 -0.82 -25.04 14.40
C TYR A 362 0.52 -25.64 14.83
N ARG A 363 1.42 -24.86 15.46
CA ARG A 363 2.74 -25.33 15.92
C ARG A 363 2.68 -26.52 16.88
N ASN A 364 1.59 -26.65 17.64
CA ASN A 364 1.32 -27.73 18.58
C ASN A 364 0.05 -28.52 18.20
N PHE A 365 -0.47 -28.34 16.99
CA PHE A 365 -1.67 -29.03 16.53
C PHE A 365 -1.25 -30.32 15.83
N ASP A 366 -1.64 -31.45 16.41
CA ASP A 366 -1.40 -32.74 15.79
C ASP A 366 -2.27 -32.87 14.52
N TYR A 367 -1.69 -33.36 13.43
CA TYR A 367 -2.37 -33.50 12.15
C TYR A 367 -2.82 -34.95 11.88
N ASP A 368 -2.41 -35.89 12.74
CA ASP A 368 -2.87 -37.29 12.79
C ASP A 368 -4.14 -37.44 13.66
#